data_AF-A0A2M6V9C7-F1
#
_entry.id   AF-A0A2M6V9C7-F1
#
_cell.length_a   1.000
_cell.length_b   1.000
_cell.length_c   1.000
_cell.angle_alpha   90.00
_cell.angle_beta   90.00
_cell.angle_gamma   90.00
#
_symmetry.space_group_name_H-M   'P 1'
#
loop_
_entity.id
_entity.type
_entity.pdbx_description
1 polymer ?
#
loop_
_entity_poly.entity_id
_entity_poly.type
_entity_poly.pdbx_seq_one_letter_code
_entity_poly.pdbx_strand_id
1 'polypeptide(L)'
;MLIHPQIDPVALQLGPLAIHWYGLTYLAAFGLFFGLGVRRLGHAPFKHLPQWQKRDVEDILFLGVLGVILGGRVGYCLFYKPAYYLSNPLEILAVWQGGMSFHGGLLGVILAMVWFARTRQRPFLQVMDFVAPCVPTGLAAGRVGNFINGELWGRLADPSLPWGMVFRGAGDLPRHPSQLYQIALEGLLLFVLLWWFARKDRPMGQVSGAFLLGYGLFRFVAEFFREPDAHLGLLSLGMSMGQWLCVPMVLGGVWLLRRQPS
;
A
#
# COMPACT_ATOMS: atom_id res chain seq x y z
N MET A 1 13.49 26.42 2.63
CA MET A 1 14.06 25.10 2.99
C MET A 1 13.62 24.75 4.39
N LEU A 2 13.00 23.59 4.54
CA LEU A 2 12.51 23.06 5.82
C LEU A 2 13.51 22.03 6.35
N ILE A 3 13.56 21.85 7.67
CA ILE A 3 14.30 20.77 8.31
C ILE A 3 13.28 19.71 8.71
N HIS A 4 13.54 18.45 8.35
CA HIS A 4 12.72 17.33 8.80
C HIS A 4 12.74 17.27 10.34
N PRO A 5 11.58 17.20 11.01
CA PRO A 5 11.55 17.19 12.46
C PRO A 5 12.28 15.97 13.03
N GLN A 6 13.01 16.16 14.12
CA GLN A 6 13.66 15.06 14.83
C GLN A 6 12.64 14.30 15.68
N ILE A 7 11.92 13.37 15.05
CA ILE A 7 10.91 12.53 15.70
C ILE A 7 11.60 11.25 16.19
N ASP A 8 11.40 10.91 17.47
CA ASP A 8 11.82 9.61 17.99
C ASP A 8 10.97 8.51 17.32
N PRO A 9 11.59 7.48 16.69
CA PRO A 9 10.85 6.37 16.10
C PRO A 9 10.05 5.56 17.13
N VAL A 10 10.42 5.61 18.41
CA VAL A 10 9.67 5.05 19.53
C VAL A 10 8.59 6.05 19.95
N ALA A 11 7.34 5.71 19.67
CA ALA A 11 6.19 6.53 20.04
C ALA A 11 5.90 6.47 21.55
N LEU A 12 6.09 5.29 22.15
CA LEU A 12 5.86 5.06 23.57
C LEU A 12 6.74 3.92 24.09
N GLN A 13 7.44 4.18 25.19
CA GLN A 13 8.25 3.17 25.88
C GLN A 13 7.52 2.72 27.16
N LEU A 14 7.14 1.44 27.22
CA LEU A 14 6.49 0.82 28.39
C LEU A 14 7.42 -0.23 28.99
N GLY A 15 8.31 0.19 29.89
CA GLY A 15 9.35 -0.70 30.46
C GLY A 15 10.23 -1.27 29.34
N PRO A 16 10.32 -2.61 29.16
CA PRO A 16 11.09 -3.22 28.07
C PRO A 16 10.38 -3.19 26.71
N LEU A 17 9.09 -2.85 26.65
CA LEU A 17 8.30 -2.86 25.42
C LEU A 17 8.36 -1.48 24.72
N ALA A 18 8.97 -1.44 23.54
CA ALA A 18 9.02 -0.25 22.70
C ALA A 18 7.91 -0.27 21.63
N ILE A 19 6.98 0.67 21.69
CA ILE A 19 5.93 0.86 20.69
C ILE A 19 6.43 1.87 19.67
N HIS A 20 6.59 1.44 18.42
CA HIS A 20 7.11 2.26 17.34
C HIS A 20 5.97 2.93 16.55
N TRP A 21 6.22 4.12 15.98
CA TRP A 21 5.26 4.83 15.13
C TRP A 21 4.78 4.01 13.94
N TYR A 22 5.64 3.16 13.39
CA TYR A 22 5.26 2.22 12.35
C TYR A 22 4.14 1.27 12.77
N GLY A 23 4.22 0.72 13.98
CA GLY A 23 3.15 -0.14 14.53
C GLY A 23 1.85 0.64 14.67
N LEU A 24 1.91 1.89 15.13
CA LEU A 24 0.73 2.75 15.29
C LEU A 24 0.10 3.14 13.95
N THR A 25 0.90 3.45 12.94
CA THR A 25 0.40 3.79 11.61
C THR A 25 -0.21 2.57 10.90
N TYR A 26 0.34 1.37 11.08
CA TYR A 26 -0.32 0.15 10.63
C TYR A 26 -1.63 -0.12 11.38
N LEU A 27 -1.66 0.09 12.70
CA LEU A 27 -2.90 -0.03 13.47
C LEU A 27 -3.96 0.95 12.98
N ALA A 28 -3.57 2.20 12.68
CA ALA A 28 -4.46 3.18 12.06
C ALA A 28 -4.95 2.71 10.68
N ALA A 29 -4.08 2.13 9.84
CA ALA A 29 -4.47 1.56 8.56
C ALA A 29 -5.54 0.45 8.72
N PHE A 30 -5.36 -0.45 9.68
CA PHE A 30 -6.31 -1.53 9.96
C PHE A 30 -7.65 -1.00 10.50
N GLY A 31 -7.59 -0.04 11.42
CA GLY A 31 -8.79 0.62 11.96
C GLY A 31 -9.58 1.38 10.89
N LEU A 32 -8.88 2.11 10.01
CA LEU A 32 -9.48 2.79 8.86
C LEU A 32 -10.10 1.79 7.89
N PHE A 33 -9.38 0.72 7.54
CA PHE A 33 -9.90 -0.33 6.67
C PHE A 33 -11.18 -0.96 7.24
N PHE A 34 -11.16 -1.32 8.53
CA PHE A 34 -12.32 -1.91 9.19
C PHE A 34 -13.51 -0.95 9.23
N GLY A 35 -13.30 0.29 9.69
CA GLY A 35 -14.35 1.29 9.79
C GLY A 35 -14.95 1.67 8.43
N LEU A 36 -14.11 1.80 7.40
CA LEU A 36 -14.55 2.05 6.03
C LEU A 36 -15.23 0.81 5.43
N GLY A 37 -14.69 -0.39 5.62
CA GLY A 37 -15.30 -1.63 5.14
C GLY A 37 -16.71 -1.84 5.71
N VAL A 38 -16.90 -1.61 7.01
CA VAL A 38 -18.23 -1.65 7.63
C VAL A 38 -19.16 -0.60 7.03
N ARG A 39 -18.70 0.63 6.81
CA ARG A 39 -19.49 1.67 6.11
C ARG A 39 -19.82 1.27 4.66
N ARG A 40 -18.89 0.61 3.97
CA ARG A 40 -19.02 0.17 2.58
C ARG A 40 -20.15 -0.85 2.40
N LEU A 41 -20.44 -1.66 3.41
CA LEU A 41 -21.61 -2.57 3.40
C LEU A 41 -22.93 -1.83 3.20
N GLY A 42 -23.02 -0.56 3.61
CA GLY A 42 -24.20 0.29 3.39
C GLY A 42 -24.31 0.91 1.99
N HIS A 43 -23.33 0.71 1.11
CA HIS A 43 -23.34 1.25 -0.25
C HIS A 43 -23.73 0.19 -1.28
N ALA A 44 -24.27 0.62 -2.43
CA ALA A 44 -24.50 -0.28 -3.55
C ALA A 44 -23.16 -0.80 -4.13
N PRO A 45 -23.12 -2.03 -4.66
CA PRO A 45 -24.20 -3.03 -4.65
C PRO A 45 -24.34 -3.76 -3.30
N PHE A 46 -23.34 -3.67 -2.41
CA PHE A 46 -23.22 -4.48 -1.19
C PHE A 46 -24.40 -4.39 -0.22
N LYS A 47 -25.07 -3.22 -0.14
CA LYS A 47 -26.28 -3.06 0.68
C LYS A 47 -27.45 -3.96 0.28
N HIS A 48 -27.45 -4.44 -0.97
CA HIS A 48 -28.46 -5.34 -1.52
C HIS A 48 -27.99 -6.80 -1.57
N LEU A 49 -26.79 -7.07 -1.07
CA LEU A 49 -26.19 -8.41 -1.06
C LEU A 49 -26.14 -8.91 0.40
N PRO A 50 -27.20 -9.56 0.91
CA PRO A 50 -27.31 -9.94 2.33
C PRO A 50 -26.22 -10.92 2.80
N GLN A 51 -25.53 -11.57 1.85
CA GLN A 51 -24.37 -12.40 2.14
C GLN A 51 -23.17 -11.59 2.63
N TRP A 52 -23.05 -10.30 2.25
CA TRP A 52 -21.96 -9.43 2.70
C TRP A 52 -22.26 -8.87 4.09
N GLN A 53 -21.48 -9.30 5.08
CA GLN A 53 -21.70 -8.96 6.48
C GLN A 53 -20.44 -8.37 7.12
N LYS A 54 -20.60 -7.78 8.32
CA LYS A 54 -19.48 -7.27 9.12
C LYS A 54 -18.38 -8.32 9.31
N ARG A 55 -18.75 -9.58 9.54
CA ARG A 55 -17.81 -10.71 9.67
C ARG A 55 -16.93 -10.88 8.43
N ASP A 56 -17.44 -10.61 7.23
CA ASP A 56 -16.61 -10.68 6.03
C ASP A 56 -15.54 -9.58 6.01
N VAL A 57 -15.84 -8.40 6.57
CA VAL A 57 -14.85 -7.31 6.70
C VAL A 57 -13.74 -7.72 7.68
N GLU A 58 -14.12 -8.35 8.79
CA GLU A 58 -13.19 -8.90 9.79
C GLU A 58 -12.31 -9.99 9.17
N ASP A 59 -12.92 -10.94 8.47
CA ASP A 59 -12.22 -12.04 7.79
C ASP A 59 -11.29 -11.52 6.69
N ILE A 60 -11.72 -10.57 5.87
CA ILE A 60 -10.89 -9.94 4.82
C ILE A 60 -9.69 -9.22 5.44
N LEU A 61 -9.91 -8.43 6.49
CA LEU A 61 -8.82 -7.72 7.17
C LEU A 61 -7.82 -8.71 7.78
N PHE A 62 -8.31 -9.71 8.50
CA PHE A 62 -7.49 -10.73 9.13
C PHE A 62 -6.67 -11.53 8.11
N LEU A 63 -7.32 -12.05 7.07
CA LEU A 63 -6.66 -12.79 5.99
C LEU A 63 -5.68 -11.90 5.21
N GLY A 64 -6.02 -10.63 5.01
CA GLY A 64 -5.14 -9.66 4.38
C GLY A 64 -3.86 -9.44 5.20
N VAL A 65 -3.98 -9.22 6.52
CA VAL A 65 -2.84 -9.05 7.43
C VAL A 65 -1.97 -10.31 7.44
N LEU A 66 -2.57 -11.50 7.57
CA LEU A 66 -1.84 -12.77 7.48
C LEU A 66 -1.14 -12.93 6.13
N GLY A 67 -1.81 -12.57 5.03
CA GLY A 67 -1.25 -12.60 3.68
C GLY A 67 -0.02 -11.72 3.55
N VAL A 68 -0.06 -10.48 4.05
CA VAL A 68 1.11 -9.58 4.05
C VAL A 68 2.26 -10.16 4.87
N ILE A 69 1.98 -10.65 6.08
CA ILE A 69 3.03 -11.13 7.00
C ILE A 69 3.67 -12.40 6.46
N LEU A 70 2.87 -13.42 6.13
CA LEU A 70 3.36 -14.71 5.66
C LEU A 70 3.98 -14.58 4.27
N GLY A 71 3.29 -13.91 3.34
CA GLY A 71 3.79 -13.70 1.99
C GLY A 71 5.06 -12.85 1.99
N GLY A 72 5.10 -11.79 2.79
CA GLY A 72 6.26 -10.92 2.91
C GLY A 72 7.46 -11.66 3.48
N ARG A 73 7.26 -12.48 4.50
CA ARG A 73 8.32 -13.27 5.10
C ARG A 73 8.85 -14.34 4.15
N VAL A 74 7.96 -15.18 3.62
CA VAL A 74 8.33 -16.25 2.68
C VAL A 74 8.98 -15.66 1.43
N GLY A 75 8.44 -14.59 0.87
CA GLY A 75 9.02 -13.91 -0.28
C GLY A 75 10.39 -13.32 0.02
N TYR A 76 10.65 -12.84 1.24
CA TYR A 76 11.99 -12.38 1.62
C TYR A 76 12.99 -13.55 1.63
N CYS A 77 12.61 -14.63 2.31
CA CYS A 77 13.44 -15.83 2.40
C CYS A 77 13.77 -16.40 1.03
N LEU A 78 12.80 -16.47 0.12
CA LEU A 78 12.99 -17.05 -1.22
C LEU A 78 13.71 -16.12 -2.20
N PHE A 79 13.38 -14.83 -2.23
CA PHE A 79 13.89 -13.93 -3.27
C PHE A 79 15.26 -13.33 -2.94
N TYR A 80 15.59 -13.18 -1.64
CA TYR A 80 16.79 -12.47 -1.23
C TYR A 80 17.84 -13.38 -0.57
N LYS A 81 17.43 -14.40 0.19
CA LYS A 81 18.36 -15.26 0.96
C LYS A 81 18.00 -16.76 0.92
N PRO A 82 17.73 -17.36 -0.25
CA PRO A 82 17.21 -18.74 -0.31
C PRO A 82 18.18 -19.77 0.29
N ALA A 83 19.48 -19.69 -0.03
CA ALA A 83 20.48 -20.64 0.48
C ALA A 83 20.60 -20.61 2.02
N TYR A 84 20.56 -19.43 2.63
CA TYR A 84 20.64 -19.25 4.08
C TYR A 84 19.45 -19.86 4.81
N TYR A 85 18.23 -19.66 4.30
CA TYR A 85 17.02 -20.20 4.94
C TYR A 85 16.82 -21.69 4.66
N LEU A 86 17.43 -22.24 3.60
CA LEU A 86 17.51 -23.69 3.40
C LEU A 86 18.39 -24.36 4.47
N SER A 87 19.49 -23.71 4.88
CA SER A 87 20.32 -24.21 5.99
C SER A 87 19.73 -23.92 7.38
N ASN A 88 18.86 -22.91 7.52
CA ASN A 88 18.27 -22.47 8.79
C ASN A 88 16.73 -22.33 8.71
N PRO A 89 15.99 -23.43 8.49
CA PRO A 89 14.56 -23.35 8.17
C PRO A 89 13.69 -22.79 9.31
N LEU A 90 14.08 -22.98 10.57
CA LEU A 90 13.33 -22.45 11.72
C LEU A 90 13.35 -20.91 11.78
N GLU A 91 14.40 -20.27 11.23
CA GLU A 91 14.49 -18.82 11.19
C GLU A 91 13.47 -18.18 10.24
N ILE A 92 12.83 -18.94 9.36
CA ILE A 92 11.71 -18.44 8.54
C ILE A 92 10.59 -17.92 9.45
N LEU A 93 10.36 -18.53 10.62
CA LEU A 93 9.32 -18.12 11.57
C LEU A 93 9.69 -16.88 12.39
N ALA A 94 10.97 -16.51 12.43
CA ALA A 94 11.50 -15.40 13.22
C ALA A 94 11.22 -14.03 12.57
N VAL A 95 9.94 -13.69 12.41
CA VAL A 95 9.49 -12.42 11.78
C VAL A 95 9.95 -11.17 12.53
N TRP A 96 10.26 -11.29 13.83
CA TRP A 96 10.78 -10.19 14.65
C TRP A 96 12.22 -9.79 14.31
N GLN A 97 12.97 -10.63 13.59
CA GLN A 97 14.32 -10.30 13.11
C GLN A 97 14.30 -9.39 11.86
N GLY A 98 13.13 -8.88 11.47
CA GLY A 98 12.95 -8.14 10.23
C GLY A 98 13.08 -9.03 9.00
N GLY A 99 13.23 -8.44 7.82
CA GLY A 99 13.31 -9.18 6.55
C GLY A 99 11.94 -9.52 5.98
N MET A 100 11.38 -8.56 5.25
CA MET A 100 10.06 -8.63 4.61
C MET A 100 10.16 -8.21 3.15
N SER A 101 9.54 -8.96 2.25
CA SER A 101 9.47 -8.67 0.82
C SER A 101 8.16 -7.99 0.49
N PHE A 102 8.21 -6.82 -0.14
CA PHE A 102 7.01 -6.15 -0.66
C PHE A 102 6.26 -7.03 -1.66
N HIS A 103 6.96 -7.59 -2.66
CA HIS A 103 6.36 -8.46 -3.68
C HIS A 103 5.77 -9.73 -3.08
N GLY A 104 6.47 -10.32 -2.09
CA GLY A 104 5.95 -11.46 -1.34
C GLY A 104 4.66 -11.12 -0.60
N GLY A 105 4.63 -9.98 0.09
CA GLY A 105 3.44 -9.51 0.81
C GLY A 105 2.25 -9.25 -0.13
N LEU A 106 2.50 -8.60 -1.28
CA LEU A 106 1.47 -8.36 -2.30
C LEU A 106 0.88 -9.68 -2.83
N LEU A 107 1.73 -10.65 -3.19
CA LEU A 107 1.28 -11.97 -3.63
C LEU A 107 0.50 -12.69 -2.53
N GLY A 108 0.97 -12.62 -1.28
CA GLY A 108 0.28 -13.21 -0.13
C GLY A 108 -1.13 -12.62 0.07
N VAL A 109 -1.30 -11.31 -0.07
CA VAL A 109 -2.63 -10.66 -0.01
C VAL A 109 -3.52 -11.11 -1.17
N ILE A 110 -3.00 -11.14 -2.40
CA ILE A 110 -3.77 -11.60 -3.57
C ILE A 110 -4.26 -13.03 -3.34
N LEU A 111 -3.38 -13.93 -2.88
CA LEU A 111 -3.73 -15.32 -2.57
C LEU A 111 -4.77 -15.41 -1.44
N ALA A 112 -4.63 -14.59 -0.39
CA ALA A 112 -5.61 -14.51 0.70
C ALA A 112 -6.99 -14.06 0.20
N MET A 113 -7.05 -13.06 -0.70
CA MET A 113 -8.30 -12.58 -1.29
C MET A 113 -8.91 -13.60 -2.26
N VAL A 114 -8.09 -14.31 -3.03
CA VAL A 114 -8.54 -15.43 -3.87
C VAL A 114 -9.11 -16.56 -3.00
N TRP A 115 -8.44 -16.90 -1.91
CA TRP A 115 -8.92 -17.90 -0.95
C TRP A 115 -10.25 -17.50 -0.33
N PHE A 116 -10.36 -16.26 0.15
CA PHE A 116 -11.60 -15.71 0.69
C PHE A 116 -12.73 -15.78 -0.35
N ALA A 117 -12.47 -15.31 -1.58
CA ALA A 117 -13.45 -15.33 -2.66
C ALA A 117 -13.95 -16.75 -2.96
N ARG A 118 -13.03 -17.73 -3.11
CA ARG A 118 -13.38 -19.12 -3.41
C ARG A 118 -14.15 -19.79 -2.28
N THR A 119 -13.68 -19.66 -1.05
CA THR A 119 -14.31 -20.31 0.13
C THR A 119 -15.69 -19.74 0.44
N ARG A 120 -15.97 -18.50 0.03
CA ARG A 120 -17.29 -17.85 0.17
C ARG A 120 -18.12 -17.85 -1.11
N GLN A 121 -17.67 -18.56 -2.16
CA GLN A 121 -18.34 -18.63 -3.47
C GLN A 121 -18.67 -17.25 -4.06
N ARG A 122 -17.75 -16.29 -3.90
CA ARG A 122 -17.89 -14.93 -4.44
C ARG A 122 -16.98 -14.73 -5.64
N PRO A 123 -17.42 -13.96 -6.65
CA PRO A 123 -16.54 -13.53 -7.72
C PRO A 123 -15.35 -12.74 -7.15
N PHE A 124 -14.13 -13.08 -7.57
CA PHE A 124 -12.91 -12.42 -7.07
C PHE A 124 -12.94 -10.90 -7.27
N LEU A 125 -13.38 -10.43 -8.44
CA LEU A 125 -13.49 -9.00 -8.73
C LEU A 125 -14.51 -8.28 -7.85
N GLN A 126 -15.56 -8.95 -7.38
CA GLN A 126 -16.49 -8.37 -6.40
C GLN A 126 -15.81 -8.13 -5.05
N VAL A 127 -14.94 -9.07 -4.61
CA VAL A 127 -14.14 -8.90 -3.40
C VAL A 127 -13.15 -7.75 -3.58
N MET A 128 -12.48 -7.68 -4.73
CA MET A 128 -11.54 -6.59 -4.99
C MET A 128 -12.24 -5.22 -5.09
N ASP A 129 -13.42 -5.14 -5.69
CA ASP A 129 -14.23 -3.91 -5.74
C ASP A 129 -14.68 -3.44 -4.35
N PHE A 130 -14.89 -4.38 -3.43
CA PHE A 130 -15.19 -4.05 -2.03
C PHE A 130 -13.97 -3.44 -1.34
N VAL A 131 -12.81 -4.06 -1.51
CA VAL A 131 -11.54 -3.72 -0.82
C VAL A 131 -10.92 -2.44 -1.37
N ALA A 132 -10.94 -2.24 -2.69
CA ALA A 132 -10.16 -1.23 -3.39
C ALA A 132 -10.35 0.21 -2.86
N PRO A 133 -11.56 0.70 -2.54
CA PRO A 133 -11.74 2.06 -1.98
C PRO A 133 -11.14 2.25 -0.58
N CYS A 134 -10.90 1.16 0.17
CA CYS A 134 -10.33 1.23 1.52
C CYS A 134 -8.79 1.17 1.52
N VAL A 135 -8.17 0.72 0.43
CA VAL A 135 -6.71 0.57 0.34
C VAL A 135 -5.94 1.91 0.46
N PRO A 136 -6.36 3.01 -0.21
CA PRO A 136 -5.60 4.26 -0.20
C PRO A 136 -5.37 4.84 1.21
N THR A 137 -6.29 4.67 2.15
CA THR A 137 -6.07 5.14 3.53
C THR A 137 -4.97 4.35 4.24
N GLY A 138 -4.81 3.06 3.92
CA GLY A 138 -3.69 2.27 4.41
C GLY A 138 -2.36 2.69 3.77
N LEU A 139 -2.36 3.01 2.48
CA LEU A 139 -1.19 3.58 1.79
C LEU A 139 -0.76 4.90 2.44
N ALA A 140 -1.71 5.81 2.69
CA ALA A 140 -1.47 7.07 3.37
C ALA A 140 -0.84 6.86 4.75
N ALA A 141 -1.42 5.97 5.57
CA ALA A 141 -0.91 5.68 6.90
C ALA A 141 0.51 5.12 6.87
N GLY A 142 0.82 4.19 5.95
CA GLY A 142 2.19 3.70 5.77
C GLY A 142 3.18 4.80 5.40
N ARG A 143 2.78 5.74 4.52
CA ARG A 143 3.61 6.89 4.12
C ARG A 143 3.79 7.91 5.24
N VAL A 144 2.83 8.04 6.15
CA VAL A 144 3.02 8.79 7.41
C VAL A 144 4.12 8.14 8.24
N GLY A 145 4.12 6.81 8.36
CA GLY A 145 5.20 6.06 9.04
C GLY A 145 6.58 6.33 8.41
N ASN A 146 6.68 6.27 7.07
CA ASN A 146 7.92 6.62 6.36
C ASN A 146 8.37 8.05 6.65
N PHE A 147 7.43 9.00 6.64
CA PHE A 147 7.75 10.40 6.91
C PHE A 147 8.23 10.59 8.34
N ILE A 148 7.59 9.97 9.33
CA ILE A 148 8.00 10.06 10.75
C ILE A 148 9.41 9.49 10.94
N ASN A 149 9.68 8.31 10.36
CA ASN A 149 10.99 7.69 10.41
C ASN A 149 12.06 8.43 9.59
N GLY A 150 11.64 9.42 8.79
CA GLY A 150 12.52 10.16 7.92
C GLY A 150 13.17 9.26 6.87
N GLU A 151 12.42 8.34 6.25
CA GLU A 151 12.92 7.39 5.23
C GLU A 151 12.09 7.47 3.94
N LEU A 152 12.61 6.93 2.82
CA LEU A 152 11.97 6.99 1.49
C LEU A 152 11.66 8.43 1.02
N TRP A 153 12.59 9.34 1.31
CA TRP A 153 12.58 10.70 0.79
C TRP A 153 12.83 10.72 -0.73
N GLY A 154 12.65 11.89 -1.32
CA GLY A 154 12.74 12.10 -2.75
C GLY A 154 14.14 12.47 -3.24
N ARG A 155 14.21 12.76 -4.53
CA ARG A 155 15.41 13.31 -5.18
C ARG A 155 15.77 14.66 -4.56
N LEU A 156 17.00 15.11 -4.82
CA LEU A 156 17.40 16.48 -4.55
C LEU A 156 16.39 17.44 -5.20
N ALA A 157 15.95 18.41 -4.40
CA ALA A 157 15.04 19.45 -4.83
C ALA A 157 15.83 20.73 -5.16
N ASP A 158 15.26 21.56 -6.02
CA ASP A 158 15.76 22.91 -6.20
C ASP A 158 15.80 23.65 -4.85
N PRO A 159 16.93 24.30 -4.47
CA PRO A 159 17.03 25.03 -3.21
C PRO A 159 15.99 26.16 -3.03
N SER A 160 15.46 26.70 -4.12
CA SER A 160 14.39 27.71 -4.11
C SER A 160 13.01 27.14 -3.78
N LEU A 161 12.83 25.81 -3.80
CA LEU A 161 11.56 25.17 -3.49
C LEU A 161 11.20 25.39 -2.00
N PRO A 162 10.11 26.11 -1.69
CA PRO A 162 9.87 26.56 -0.32
C PRO A 162 9.59 25.40 0.66
N TRP A 163 9.07 24.28 0.16
CA TRP A 163 8.81 23.06 0.92
C TRP A 163 9.85 21.94 0.74
N GLY A 164 10.98 22.21 0.08
CA GLY A 164 12.11 21.27 0.04
C GLY A 164 12.66 21.03 1.46
N MET A 165 12.98 19.78 1.80
CA MET A 165 13.27 19.37 3.17
C MET A 165 14.62 18.65 3.31
N VAL A 166 15.41 19.00 4.33
CA VAL A 166 16.61 18.23 4.73
C VAL A 166 16.20 17.08 5.62
N PHE A 167 16.52 15.86 5.22
CA PHE A 167 16.25 14.65 5.99
C PHE A 167 17.49 14.19 6.75
N ARG A 168 17.30 13.71 7.98
CA ARG A 168 18.39 13.14 8.78
C ARG A 168 19.00 11.94 8.05
N GLY A 169 20.32 11.96 7.87
CA GLY A 169 21.05 10.89 7.19
C GLY A 169 20.97 10.92 5.66
N ALA A 170 20.34 11.94 5.06
CA ALA A 170 20.20 12.11 3.61
C ALA A 170 21.14 13.16 2.98
N GLY A 171 22.07 13.70 3.80
CA GLY A 171 22.94 14.84 3.48
C GLY A 171 22.34 16.19 3.84
N ASP A 172 23.06 17.27 3.54
CA ASP A 172 22.68 18.65 3.93
C ASP A 172 21.81 19.37 2.87
N LEU A 173 21.63 18.74 1.71
CA LEU A 173 20.88 19.33 0.59
C LEU A 173 19.37 19.04 0.70
N PRO A 174 18.51 19.98 0.25
CA PRO A 174 17.07 19.79 0.31
C PRO A 174 16.63 18.71 -0.67
N ARG A 175 15.64 17.92 -0.24
CA ARG A 175 15.01 16.87 -1.03
C ARG A 175 13.51 17.07 -1.09
N HIS A 176 12.90 16.50 -2.12
CA HIS A 176 11.45 16.42 -2.17
C HIS A 176 10.94 15.52 -1.03
N PRO A 177 9.99 15.98 -0.18
CA PRO A 177 9.32 15.12 0.78
C PRO A 177 8.31 14.21 0.07
N SER A 178 8.79 13.28 -0.77
CA SER A 178 7.99 12.43 -1.64
C SER A 178 6.98 11.56 -0.90
N GLN A 179 7.20 11.30 0.39
CA GLN A 179 6.24 10.63 1.27
C GLN A 179 4.95 11.46 1.37
N LEU A 180 5.07 12.78 1.54
CA LEU A 180 3.91 13.69 1.60
C LEU A 180 3.16 13.76 0.27
N TYR A 181 3.88 13.68 -0.86
CA TYR A 181 3.26 13.64 -2.18
C TYR A 181 2.46 12.35 -2.37
N GLN A 182 3.00 11.21 -1.91
CA GLN A 182 2.31 9.92 -1.93
C GLN A 182 1.10 9.90 -0.97
N ILE A 183 1.20 10.51 0.22
CA ILE A 183 0.06 10.70 1.13
C ILE A 183 -1.05 11.49 0.42
N ALA A 184 -0.71 12.60 -0.23
CA ALA A 184 -1.68 13.45 -0.90
C ALA A 184 -2.33 12.76 -2.11
N LEU A 185 -1.53 12.15 -2.99
CA LEU A 185 -1.99 11.59 -4.26
C LEU A 185 -2.51 10.16 -4.13
N GLU A 186 -1.63 9.21 -3.79
CA GLU A 186 -1.96 7.77 -3.70
C GLU A 186 -2.82 7.44 -2.48
N GLY A 187 -2.78 8.31 -1.46
CA GLY A 187 -3.56 8.19 -0.23
C GLY A 187 -4.90 8.92 -0.28
N LEU A 188 -4.87 10.23 -0.01
CA LEU A 188 -6.06 11.04 0.24
C LEU A 188 -6.87 11.32 -1.03
N LEU A 189 -6.23 11.78 -2.10
CA LEU A 189 -6.92 12.09 -3.35
C LEU A 189 -7.51 10.82 -3.98
N LEU A 190 -6.71 9.74 -4.07
CA LEU A 190 -7.19 8.46 -4.56
C LEU A 190 -8.33 7.91 -3.70
N PHE A 191 -8.25 8.01 -2.37
CA PHE A 191 -9.34 7.65 -1.48
C PHE A 191 -10.62 8.42 -1.82
N VAL A 192 -10.56 9.75 -1.89
CA VAL A 192 -11.74 10.60 -2.16
C VAL A 192 -12.37 10.24 -3.50
N LEU A 193 -11.56 10.09 -4.55
CA LEU A 193 -12.04 9.74 -5.88
C LEU A 193 -12.69 8.37 -5.92
N LEU A 194 -12.06 7.34 -5.35
CA LEU A 194 -12.58 5.98 -5.33
C LEU A 194 -13.80 5.86 -4.44
N TRP A 195 -13.75 6.43 -3.24
CA TRP A 195 -14.86 6.41 -2.31
C TRP A 195 -16.09 7.03 -2.96
N TRP A 196 -15.93 8.19 -3.62
CA TRP A 196 -16.98 8.88 -4.37
C TRP A 196 -17.50 8.06 -5.56
N PHE A 197 -16.59 7.55 -6.41
CA PHE A 197 -16.91 6.76 -7.59
C PHE A 197 -17.71 5.51 -7.25
N ALA A 198 -17.34 4.86 -6.15
CA ALA A 198 -17.88 3.59 -5.71
C ALA A 198 -19.15 3.73 -4.84
N ARG A 199 -19.63 4.95 -4.53
CA ARG A 199 -20.93 5.12 -3.81
C ARG A 199 -22.14 4.71 -4.66
N LYS A 200 -21.99 4.76 -5.99
CA LYS A 200 -23.02 4.35 -6.95
C LYS A 200 -22.90 2.86 -7.24
N ASP A 201 -23.98 2.27 -7.73
CA ASP A 201 -23.92 0.91 -8.26
C ASP A 201 -23.02 0.88 -9.50
N ARG A 202 -22.05 -0.03 -9.51
CA ARG A 202 -21.03 -0.14 -10.56
C ARG A 202 -20.93 -1.59 -11.00
N PRO A 203 -20.83 -1.84 -12.33
CA PRO A 203 -20.47 -3.15 -12.84
C PRO A 203 -19.23 -3.71 -12.16
N MET A 204 -19.25 -5.02 -11.92
CA MET A 204 -18.17 -5.74 -11.28
C MET A 204 -16.84 -5.55 -12.03
N GLY A 205 -15.78 -5.26 -11.28
CA GLY A 205 -14.45 -4.95 -11.76
C GLY A 205 -14.18 -3.47 -12.02
N GLN A 206 -15.21 -2.62 -12.16
CA GLN A 206 -14.98 -1.20 -12.48
C GLN A 206 -14.35 -0.42 -11.31
N VAL A 207 -14.69 -0.75 -10.06
CA VAL A 207 -14.09 -0.07 -8.89
C VAL A 207 -12.61 -0.44 -8.76
N SER A 208 -12.29 -1.73 -8.95
CA SER A 208 -10.91 -2.24 -9.04
C SER A 208 -10.16 -1.62 -10.21
N GLY A 209 -10.81 -1.47 -11.36
CA GLY A 209 -10.24 -0.81 -12.54
C GLY A 209 -9.92 0.66 -12.30
N ALA A 210 -10.83 1.39 -11.65
CA ALA A 210 -10.59 2.77 -11.22
C ALA A 210 -9.42 2.87 -10.23
N PHE A 211 -9.27 1.92 -9.30
CA PHE A 211 -8.13 1.87 -8.39
C PHE A 211 -6.81 1.65 -9.14
N LEU A 212 -6.74 0.66 -10.04
CA LEU A 212 -5.52 0.39 -10.80
C LEU A 212 -5.11 1.56 -11.69
N LEU A 213 -6.09 2.18 -12.36
CA LEU A 213 -5.87 3.37 -13.17
C LEU A 213 -5.38 4.55 -12.32
N GLY A 214 -6.12 4.88 -11.26
CA GLY A 214 -5.81 6.02 -10.40
C GLY A 214 -4.47 5.86 -9.67
N TYR A 215 -4.23 4.69 -9.06
CA TYR A 215 -2.96 4.39 -8.42
C TYR A 215 -1.80 4.44 -9.42
N GLY A 216 -1.95 3.80 -10.58
CA GLY A 216 -0.91 3.80 -11.61
C GLY A 216 -0.56 5.21 -12.09
N LEU A 217 -1.55 6.07 -12.34
CA LEU A 217 -1.31 7.46 -12.74
C LEU A 217 -0.64 8.28 -11.62
N PHE A 218 -1.16 8.22 -10.40
CA PHE A 218 -0.61 8.97 -9.28
C PHE A 218 0.79 8.52 -8.89
N ARG A 219 1.03 7.20 -8.89
CA ARG A 219 2.34 6.61 -8.63
C ARG A 219 3.33 7.02 -9.71
N PHE A 220 2.94 7.00 -11.00
CA PHE A 220 3.78 7.44 -12.11
C PHE A 220 4.21 8.91 -11.96
N VAL A 221 3.29 9.79 -11.54
CA VAL A 221 3.59 11.21 -11.27
C VAL A 221 4.50 11.37 -10.05
N ALA A 222 4.19 10.69 -8.94
CA ALA A 222 4.99 10.78 -7.70
C ALA A 222 6.43 10.30 -7.91
N GLU A 223 6.64 9.36 -8.82
CA GLU A 223 7.94 8.75 -9.10
C GLU A 223 8.94 9.72 -9.76
N PHE A 224 8.48 10.79 -10.41
CA PHE A 224 9.38 11.86 -10.88
C PHE A 224 10.12 12.57 -9.73
N PHE A 225 9.51 12.60 -8.55
CA PHE A 225 10.07 13.24 -7.35
C PHE A 225 10.77 12.25 -6.42
N ARG A 226 10.57 10.94 -6.61
CA ARG A 226 11.13 9.89 -5.77
C ARG A 226 12.55 9.56 -6.19
N GLU A 227 13.45 9.41 -5.22
CA GLU A 227 14.80 8.91 -5.49
C GLU A 227 14.71 7.46 -6.01
N PRO A 228 15.22 7.14 -7.21
CA PRO A 228 15.19 5.79 -7.72
C PRO A 228 16.07 4.88 -6.87
N ASP A 229 15.68 3.60 -6.74
CA ASP A 229 16.44 2.64 -5.95
C ASP A 229 17.90 2.58 -6.46
N ALA A 230 18.86 2.77 -5.56
CA ALA A 230 20.28 2.94 -5.87
C ALA A 230 20.88 1.79 -6.70
N HIS A 231 20.27 0.60 -6.65
CA HIS A 231 20.71 -0.60 -7.37
C HIS A 231 20.14 -0.73 -8.79
N LEU A 232 19.07 0.01 -9.13
CA LEU A 232 18.38 -0.11 -10.42
C LEU A 232 18.58 1.12 -11.32
N GLY A 233 18.76 2.31 -10.72
CA GLY A 233 18.88 3.55 -11.50
C GLY A 233 17.66 3.84 -12.38
N LEU A 234 17.88 4.57 -13.49
CA LEU A 234 16.87 4.74 -14.54
C LEU A 234 17.04 3.64 -15.60
N LEU A 235 15.91 3.09 -16.05
CA LEU A 235 15.83 2.04 -17.07
C LEU A 235 15.60 2.64 -18.47
N SER A 236 15.25 1.80 -19.44
CA SER A 236 14.89 2.23 -20.79
C SER A 236 13.86 3.36 -20.78
N LEU A 237 14.01 4.30 -21.72
CA LEU A 237 13.21 5.54 -21.83
C LEU A 237 13.42 6.55 -20.67
N GLY A 238 14.45 6.38 -19.84
CA GLY A 238 14.72 7.28 -18.72
C GLY A 238 13.71 7.15 -17.57
N MET A 239 12.99 6.03 -17.51
CA MET A 239 11.95 5.78 -16.50
C MET A 239 12.47 4.90 -15.36
N SER A 240 11.95 5.09 -14.13
CA SER A 240 12.26 4.17 -13.02
C SER A 240 11.51 2.85 -13.14
N MET A 241 11.91 1.83 -12.38
CA MET A 241 11.14 0.58 -12.27
C MET A 241 9.70 0.84 -11.76
N GLY A 242 9.54 1.79 -10.84
CA GLY A 242 8.22 2.20 -10.35
C GLY A 242 7.31 2.70 -11.47
N GLN A 243 7.85 3.49 -12.41
CA GLN A 243 7.09 3.96 -13.58
C GLN A 243 6.72 2.81 -14.52
N TRP A 244 7.64 1.88 -14.77
CA TRP A 244 7.35 0.70 -15.59
C TRP A 244 6.25 -0.18 -15.01
N LEU A 245 6.20 -0.36 -13.69
CA LEU A 245 5.10 -1.07 -13.03
C LEU A 245 3.75 -0.35 -13.14
N CYS A 246 3.74 0.97 -13.30
CA CYS A 246 2.50 1.72 -13.45
C CYS A 246 1.83 1.46 -14.81
N VAL A 247 2.61 1.19 -15.87
CA VAL A 247 2.08 0.95 -17.22
C VAL A 247 1.08 -0.21 -17.27
N PRO A 248 1.41 -1.44 -16.83
CA PRO A 248 0.45 -2.54 -16.84
C PRO A 248 -0.74 -2.29 -15.91
N MET A 249 -0.55 -1.54 -14.81
CA MET A 249 -1.66 -1.16 -13.92
C MET A 249 -2.65 -0.23 -14.62
N VAL A 250 -2.15 0.80 -15.31
CA VAL A 250 -2.99 1.74 -16.08
C VAL A 250 -3.73 1.00 -17.20
N LEU A 251 -3.05 0.15 -17.96
CA LEU A 251 -3.67 -0.63 -19.03
C LEU A 251 -4.74 -1.60 -18.50
N GLY A 252 -4.43 -2.33 -17.42
CA GLY A 252 -5.39 -3.22 -16.76
C GLY A 252 -6.58 -2.47 -16.17
N GLY A 253 -6.35 -1.28 -15.62
CA GLY A 253 -7.39 -0.40 -15.11
C GLY A 253 -8.34 0.08 -16.21
N VAL A 254 -7.80 0.56 -17.33
CA VAL A 254 -8.59 0.95 -18.51
C VAL A 254 -9.39 -0.23 -19.05
N TRP A 255 -8.78 -1.41 -19.14
CA TRP A 255 -9.45 -2.63 -19.60
C TRP A 255 -10.63 -2.99 -18.70
N LEU A 256 -10.45 -3.03 -17.37
CA LEU A 256 -11.53 -3.31 -16.42
C LEU A 256 -12.66 -2.28 -16.47
N LEU A 257 -12.34 -1.00 -16.68
CA LEU A 257 -13.33 0.06 -16.80
C LEU A 257 -14.16 -0.02 -18.08
N ARG A 258 -13.54 -0.48 -19.18
CA ARG A 258 -14.20 -0.61 -20.50
C ARG A 258 -14.87 -1.97 -20.71
N ARG A 259 -14.54 -2.97 -19.88
CA ARG A 259 -15.12 -4.30 -19.96
C ARG A 259 -16.63 -4.22 -19.71
N GLN A 260 -17.41 -4.78 -20.64
CA GLN A 260 -18.84 -4.97 -20.41
C GLN A 260 -19.04 -6.06 -19.35
N PRO A 261 -19.92 -5.83 -18.35
CA PRO A 261 -20.27 -6.87 -17.39
C PRO A 261 -20.86 -8.08 -18.12
N SER A 262 -20.30 -9.25 -17.85
CA SER A 262 -20.84 -10.56 -18.25
C SER A 262 -21.96 -10.99 -17.31
#